data_AF-A0A0D2JSS7-F1
#
_entry.id   AF-A0A0D2JSS7-F1
#
_cell.length_a   1.000
_cell.length_b   1.000
_cell.length_c   1.000
_cell.angle_alpha   90.00
_cell.angle_beta   90.00
_cell.angle_gamma   90.00
#
_symmetry.space_group_name_H-M   'P 1'
#
loop_
_entity.id
_entity.type
_entity.pdbx_description
1 polymer ?
#
loop_
_entity_poly.entity_id
_entity_poly.type
_entity_poly.pdbx_seq_one_letter_code
_entity_poly.pdbx_strand_id
1 'polypeptide(L)'
;MGVLQQTLPLSLVYFSLVSLSGLILGSIRVPYLQPLVGARYAELFEMPIMLMVIWQAAQVTVWNLDASGSKRPLASTSSVSAGKWSLLRFLTSPPPTALLIGALALVWLLAVELAVSIVAQISLHHSDGSWAWASLFVVAGRDVVAGPVYAMALLAYAVMPWIAYLVQAQQPDADKLMWDFDEKQAEQEDYCSR
;
A
#
# COMPACT_ATOMS: atom_id res chain seq x y z
N MET A 1 22.56 -12.11 3.83
CA MET A 1 21.33 -12.43 3.08
C MET A 1 20.92 -11.15 2.36
N GLY A 2 20.89 -11.18 1.02
CA GLY A 2 20.79 -9.95 0.22
C GLY A 2 19.45 -9.23 0.42
N VAL A 3 19.44 -7.90 0.32
CA VAL A 3 18.22 -7.07 0.34
C VAL A 3 17.13 -7.59 -0.61
N LEU A 4 17.53 -8.20 -1.73
CA LEU A 4 16.63 -8.81 -2.70
C LEU A 4 15.84 -10.02 -2.15
N GLN A 5 16.49 -10.88 -1.34
CA GLN A 5 15.85 -12.08 -0.79
C GLN A 5 14.79 -11.75 0.26
N GLN A 6 14.91 -10.60 0.93
CA GLN A 6 13.92 -10.12 1.90
C GLN A 6 12.78 -9.34 1.22
N THR A 7 13.09 -8.63 0.13
CA THR A 7 12.12 -7.79 -0.57
C THR A 7 11.08 -8.61 -1.35
N LEU A 8 11.50 -9.71 -1.98
CA LEU A 8 10.61 -10.59 -2.75
C LEU A 8 9.41 -11.13 -1.95
N PRO A 9 9.59 -11.82 -0.80
CA PRO A 9 8.45 -12.36 -0.05
C PRO A 9 7.53 -11.26 0.47
N LEU A 10 8.06 -10.10 0.88
CA LEU A 10 7.23 -8.99 1.34
C LEU A 10 6.39 -8.39 0.21
N SER A 11 6.98 -8.22 -0.99
CA SER A 11 6.24 -7.76 -2.16
C SER A 11 5.12 -8.73 -2.55
N LEU A 12 5.32 -10.04 -2.40
CA LEU A 12 4.30 -11.06 -2.67
C LEU A 12 3.16 -11.03 -1.64
N VAL A 13 3.47 -10.79 -0.37
CA VAL A 13 2.42 -10.63 0.67
C VAL A 13 1.59 -9.37 0.39
N TYR A 14 2.25 -8.25 0.12
CA TYR A 14 1.56 -7.00 -0.22
C TYR A 14 0.70 -7.13 -1.48
N PHE A 15 1.26 -7.75 -2.52
CA PHE A 15 0.56 -8.06 -3.76
C PHE A 15 -0.64 -8.98 -3.52
N SER A 16 -0.46 -10.09 -2.80
CA SER A 16 -1.52 -11.08 -2.64
C SER A 16 -2.73 -10.53 -1.88
N LEU A 17 -2.52 -9.73 -0.83
CA LEU A 17 -3.60 -9.08 -0.09
C LEU A 17 -4.45 -8.16 -0.97
N VAL A 18 -3.80 -7.29 -1.74
CA VAL A 18 -4.51 -6.34 -2.61
C VAL A 18 -5.14 -7.05 -3.81
N SER A 19 -4.44 -8.02 -4.41
CA SER A 19 -4.94 -8.78 -5.56
C SER A 19 -6.13 -9.66 -5.21
N LEU A 20 -6.12 -10.35 -4.06
CA LEU A 20 -7.27 -11.16 -3.63
C LEU A 20 -8.47 -10.27 -3.34
N SER A 21 -8.26 -9.15 -2.66
CA SER A 21 -9.35 -8.21 -2.37
C SER A 21 -9.97 -7.65 -3.65
N GLY A 22 -9.14 -7.24 -4.62
CA GLY A 22 -9.61 -6.78 -5.93
C GLY A 22 -10.37 -7.86 -6.71
N LEU A 23 -9.92 -9.12 -6.67
CA LEU A 23 -10.64 -10.24 -7.28
C LEU A 23 -11.99 -10.50 -6.63
N ILE A 24 -12.08 -10.44 -5.30
CA ILE A 24 -13.34 -10.60 -4.56
C ILE A 24 -14.31 -9.46 -4.89
N LEU A 25 -13.84 -8.22 -4.86
CA LEU A 25 -14.64 -7.04 -5.19
C LEU A 25 -15.16 -7.10 -6.63
N GLY A 26 -14.29 -7.40 -7.60
CA GLY A 26 -14.67 -7.58 -8.99
C GLY A 26 -15.69 -8.72 -9.20
N SER A 27 -15.51 -9.85 -8.48
CA SER A 27 -16.43 -10.99 -8.55
C SER A 27 -17.81 -10.69 -7.98
N ILE A 28 -17.92 -9.77 -7.01
CA ILE A 28 -19.21 -9.31 -6.48
C ILE A 28 -19.80 -8.21 -7.39
N ARG A 29 -18.95 -7.31 -7.88
CA ARG A 29 -19.34 -6.14 -8.65
C ARG A 29 -20.05 -6.50 -9.95
N VAL A 30 -19.44 -7.38 -10.75
CA VAL A 30 -19.92 -7.72 -12.10
C VAL A 30 -21.31 -8.39 -12.09
N PRO A 31 -21.58 -9.42 -11.27
CA PRO A 31 -22.90 -10.06 -11.26
C PRO A 31 -23.95 -9.31 -10.43
N TYR A 32 -23.58 -8.58 -9.37
CA TYR A 32 -24.55 -7.99 -8.44
C TYR A 32 -24.66 -6.46 -8.51
N LEU A 33 -23.54 -5.72 -8.46
CA LEU A 33 -23.61 -4.26 -8.41
C LEU A 33 -23.93 -3.64 -9.78
N GLN A 34 -23.42 -4.22 -10.86
CA GLN A 34 -23.62 -3.71 -12.22
C GLN A 34 -25.11 -3.64 -12.65
N PRO A 35 -25.96 -4.66 -12.40
CA PRO A 35 -27.39 -4.56 -12.72
C PRO A 35 -28.21 -3.69 -11.75
N LEU A 36 -27.72 -3.43 -10.53
CA LEU A 36 -28.47 -2.67 -9.50
C LEU A 36 -28.22 -1.16 -9.54
N VAL A 37 -26.95 -0.75 -9.68
CA VAL A 37 -26.51 0.65 -9.45
C VAL A 37 -25.97 1.30 -10.72
N GLY A 38 -25.84 0.53 -11.81
CA GLY A 38 -25.21 0.97 -13.06
C GLY A 38 -23.68 0.93 -13.00
N ALA A 39 -23.05 0.75 -14.16
CA ALA A 39 -21.60 0.53 -14.27
C ALA A 39 -20.76 1.65 -13.64
N ARG A 40 -21.17 2.90 -13.83
CA ARG A 40 -20.39 4.08 -13.41
C ARG A 40 -20.32 4.26 -11.90
N TYR A 41 -21.45 4.07 -11.21
CA TYR A 41 -21.50 4.17 -9.76
C TYR A 41 -20.84 2.96 -9.09
N ALA A 42 -21.02 1.76 -9.64
CA ALA A 42 -20.37 0.56 -9.14
C ALA A 42 -18.83 0.68 -9.18
N GLU A 43 -18.27 1.23 -10.25
CA GLU A 43 -16.84 1.52 -10.34
C GLU A 43 -16.40 2.58 -9.33
N LEU A 44 -17.18 3.66 -9.16
CA LEU A 44 -16.82 4.74 -8.24
C LEU A 44 -16.79 4.27 -6.78
N PHE A 45 -17.69 3.37 -6.38
CA PHE A 45 -17.73 2.82 -5.02
C PHE A 45 -16.60 1.83 -4.74
N GLU A 46 -16.06 1.17 -5.77
CA GLU A 46 -14.95 0.23 -5.62
C GLU A 46 -13.63 0.96 -5.31
N MET A 47 -13.40 2.14 -5.90
CA MET A 47 -12.18 2.94 -5.71
C MET A 47 -11.86 3.28 -4.24
N PRO A 48 -12.78 3.84 -3.42
CA PRO A 48 -12.49 4.16 -2.03
C PRO A 48 -12.28 2.91 -1.16
N ILE A 49 -12.99 1.82 -1.46
CA ILE A 49 -12.80 0.54 -0.75
C ILE A 49 -11.41 -0.02 -1.05
N MET A 50 -10.99 0.00 -2.32
CA MET A 50 -9.65 -0.40 -2.72
C MET A 50 -8.58 0.45 -2.02
N LEU A 51 -8.79 1.76 -1.86
CA LEU A 51 -7.85 2.64 -1.17
C LEU A 51 -7.70 2.25 0.32
N MET A 52 -8.79 1.92 1.00
CA MET A 52 -8.76 1.40 2.38
C MET A 52 -7.98 0.08 2.48
N VAL A 53 -8.17 -0.83 1.52
CA VAL A 53 -7.45 -2.11 1.48
C VAL A 53 -5.96 -1.88 1.25
N ILE A 54 -5.60 -1.00 0.31
CA ILE A 54 -4.21 -0.62 0.02
C ILE A 54 -3.54 -0.03 1.28
N TRP A 55 -4.25 0.81 2.03
CA TRP A 55 -3.78 1.35 3.30
C TRP A 55 -3.50 0.23 4.31
N GLN A 56 -4.47 -0.65 4.55
CA GLN A 56 -4.32 -1.74 5.52
C GLN A 56 -3.18 -2.71 5.13
N ALA A 57 -3.10 -3.10 3.87
CA ALA A 57 -2.04 -3.95 3.35
C ALA A 57 -0.66 -3.30 3.50
N ALA A 58 -0.56 -1.97 3.32
CA ALA A 58 0.68 -1.23 3.50
C ALA A 58 1.12 -1.23 4.97
N GLN A 59 0.20 -0.98 5.91
CA GLN A 59 0.49 -1.03 7.36
C GLN A 59 1.00 -2.41 7.77
N VAL A 60 0.34 -3.49 7.33
CA VAL A 60 0.77 -4.88 7.59
C VAL A 60 2.16 -5.17 7.02
N THR A 61 2.47 -4.64 5.86
CA THR A 61 3.79 -4.84 5.22
C THR A 61 4.90 -4.14 6.00
N VAL A 62 4.65 -2.92 6.50
CA VAL A 62 5.63 -2.19 7.31
C VAL A 62 5.82 -2.85 8.69
N TRP A 63 4.76 -3.33 9.34
CA TRP A 63 4.91 -4.10 10.58
C TRP A 63 5.77 -5.36 10.41
N ASN A 64 5.67 -6.03 9.27
CA ASN A 64 6.52 -7.18 8.96
C ASN A 64 7.99 -6.81 8.70
N LEU A 65 8.25 -5.59 8.20
CA LEU A 65 9.61 -5.05 8.07
C LEU A 65 10.26 -4.85 9.44
N ASP A 66 9.54 -4.27 10.39
CA ASP A 66 10.04 -4.01 11.75
C ASP A 66 10.26 -5.31 12.52
N ALA A 67 9.33 -6.26 12.41
CA ALA A 67 9.49 -7.61 12.98
C ALA A 67 10.73 -8.33 12.45
N SER A 68 11.08 -8.12 11.18
CA SER A 68 12.28 -8.68 10.54
C SER A 68 13.56 -7.89 10.89
N GLY A 69 13.44 -6.58 11.17
CA GLY A 69 14.52 -5.67 11.53
C GLY A 69 15.04 -5.82 12.96
N SER A 70 14.26 -6.47 13.84
CA SER A 70 14.57 -6.73 15.27
C SER A 70 15.84 -7.59 15.51
N LYS A 71 16.49 -8.08 14.45
CA LYS A 71 17.82 -8.73 14.51
C LYS A 71 19.00 -7.80 14.21
N ARG A 72 18.87 -6.48 14.36
CA ARG A 72 20.02 -5.57 14.34
C ARG A 72 20.39 -5.18 15.77
N PRO A 73 21.64 -5.43 16.21
CA PRO A 73 22.08 -4.95 17.50
C PRO A 73 22.01 -3.43 17.50
N LEU A 74 21.33 -2.92 18.53
CA LEU A 74 21.31 -1.56 19.05
C LEU A 74 22.48 -0.69 18.54
N ALA A 75 22.24 0.10 17.50
CA ALA A 75 23.17 1.14 17.06
C ALA A 75 22.61 2.49 17.49
N SER A 76 23.06 2.91 18.67
CA SER A 76 23.48 4.28 18.99
C SER A 76 22.56 5.42 18.55
N THR A 77 21.78 5.89 19.51
CA THR A 77 21.63 7.30 19.85
C THR A 77 22.48 8.28 19.03
N SER A 78 21.84 9.20 18.31
CA SER A 78 22.25 10.60 18.32
C SER A 78 21.03 11.48 18.13
N SER A 79 20.54 11.93 19.29
CA SER A 79 19.70 13.11 19.44
C SER A 79 20.40 14.29 18.77
N VAL A 80 19.82 14.82 17.70
CA VAL A 80 20.10 16.19 17.26
C VAL A 80 18.78 16.89 16.94
N SER A 81 18.43 17.77 17.88
CA SER A 81 17.82 19.08 17.68
C SER A 81 16.49 19.11 16.91
N ALA A 82 15.42 19.00 17.69
CA ALA A 82 14.07 19.37 17.34
C ALA A 82 13.98 20.84 16.91
N GLY A 83 13.21 21.11 15.86
CA GLY A 83 12.61 22.43 15.68
C GLY A 83 12.31 22.86 14.24
N LYS A 84 13.11 22.47 13.23
CA LYS A 84 13.02 23.13 11.92
C LYS A 84 13.39 22.30 10.68
N TRP A 85 13.44 20.98 10.81
CA TRP A 85 13.99 20.07 9.79
C TRP A 85 13.02 18.97 9.32
N SER A 86 11.72 19.07 9.61
CA SER A 86 10.73 18.05 9.20
C SER A 86 10.62 17.92 7.67
N LEU A 87 10.76 19.02 6.93
CA LEU A 87 10.79 19.00 5.46
C LEU A 87 12.14 18.55 4.87
N LEU A 88 13.26 18.75 5.59
CA LEU A 88 14.57 18.28 5.14
C LEU A 88 14.78 16.79 5.44
N ARG A 89 14.23 16.27 6.55
CA ARG A 89 14.15 14.81 6.84
C ARG A 89 13.24 14.08 5.84
N PHE A 90 12.23 14.75 5.30
CA PHE A 90 11.38 14.24 4.21
C PHE A 90 12.19 13.91 2.93
N LEU A 91 13.31 14.61 2.72
CA LEU A 91 14.25 14.40 1.61
C LEU A 91 15.44 13.51 1.99
N THR A 92 15.68 13.26 3.28
CA THR A 92 16.79 12.40 3.73
C THR A 92 16.33 10.95 3.86
N SER A 93 16.39 10.27 2.71
CA SER A 93 16.43 8.81 2.50
C SER A 93 15.66 7.94 3.50
N PRO A 94 14.37 7.66 3.26
CA PRO A 94 13.85 6.37 3.69
C PRO A 94 14.62 5.26 2.95
N PRO A 95 14.71 4.06 3.54
CA PRO A 95 15.43 2.97 2.91
C PRO A 95 14.80 2.68 1.53
N PRO A 96 15.60 2.58 0.46
CA PRO A 96 15.07 2.33 -0.90
C PRO A 96 14.25 1.05 -0.99
N THR A 97 14.35 0.17 0.01
CA THR A 97 13.61 -1.08 0.13
C THR A 97 12.09 -0.90 0.19
N ALA A 98 11.57 0.13 0.87
CA ALA A 98 10.10 0.31 0.99
C ALA A 98 9.47 0.69 -0.36
N LEU A 99 10.11 1.60 -1.10
CA LEU A 99 9.69 1.96 -2.46
C LEU A 99 9.83 0.76 -3.41
N LEU A 100 10.93 0.01 -3.29
CA LEU A 100 11.22 -1.14 -4.14
C LEU A 100 10.20 -2.27 -3.92
N ILE A 101 9.73 -2.48 -2.68
CA ILE A 101 8.62 -3.40 -2.38
C ILE A 101 7.34 -2.95 -3.12
N GLY A 102 6.97 -1.68 -3.03
CA GLY A 102 5.79 -1.14 -3.71
C GLY A 102 5.88 -1.26 -5.23
N ALA A 103 7.02 -0.89 -5.82
CA ALA A 103 7.27 -1.00 -7.26
C ALA A 103 7.25 -2.46 -7.74
N LEU A 104 7.87 -3.37 -6.99
CA LEU A 104 7.93 -4.78 -7.37
C LEU A 104 6.57 -5.47 -7.22
N ALA A 105 5.79 -5.08 -6.21
CA ALA A 105 4.40 -5.51 -6.08
C ALA A 105 3.50 -4.98 -7.22
N LEU A 106 3.74 -3.75 -7.68
CA LEU A 106 3.05 -3.20 -8.86
C LEU A 106 3.39 -3.98 -10.14
N VAL A 107 4.65 -4.41 -10.30
CA VAL A 107 5.03 -5.30 -11.41
C VAL A 107 4.28 -6.63 -11.33
N TRP A 108 4.17 -7.24 -10.15
CA TRP A 108 3.37 -8.46 -9.96
C TRP A 108 1.90 -8.24 -10.29
N LEU A 109 1.33 -7.11 -9.85
CA LEU A 109 -0.05 -6.75 -10.11
C LEU A 109 -0.34 -6.61 -11.60
N LEU A 110 0.52 -5.88 -12.33
CA LEU A 110 0.40 -5.77 -13.79
C LEU A 110 0.59 -7.11 -14.50
N ALA A 111 1.54 -7.94 -14.05
CA ALA A 111 1.75 -9.27 -14.61
C ALA A 111 0.51 -10.16 -14.46
N VAL A 112 -0.16 -10.12 -13.30
CA VAL A 112 -1.39 -10.88 -13.06
C VAL A 112 -2.57 -10.29 -13.83
N GLU A 113 -2.73 -8.97 -13.90
CA GLU A 113 -3.76 -8.33 -14.72
C GLU A 113 -3.64 -8.75 -16.20
N LEU A 114 -2.41 -8.73 -16.73
CA LEU A 114 -2.12 -9.21 -18.07
C LEU A 114 -2.41 -10.71 -18.21
N ALA A 115 -1.97 -11.55 -17.28
CA ALA A 115 -2.22 -12.99 -17.32
C ALA A 115 -3.72 -13.31 -17.29
N VAL A 116 -4.49 -12.67 -16.41
CA VAL A 116 -5.94 -12.82 -16.33
C VAL A 116 -6.60 -12.35 -17.62
N SER A 117 -6.17 -11.23 -18.20
CA SER A 117 -6.71 -10.74 -19.48
C SER A 117 -6.47 -11.72 -20.63
N ILE A 118 -5.28 -12.32 -20.69
CA ILE A 118 -4.91 -13.33 -21.69
C ILE A 118 -5.74 -14.61 -21.50
N VAL A 119 -5.86 -15.11 -20.27
CA VAL A 119 -6.64 -16.32 -19.96
C VAL A 119 -8.12 -16.10 -20.26
N ALA A 120 -8.69 -14.97 -19.85
CA ALA A 120 -10.08 -14.64 -20.15
C ALA A 120 -10.33 -14.55 -21.66
N GLN A 121 -9.40 -13.98 -22.42
CA GLN A 121 -9.47 -13.95 -23.88
C GLN A 121 -9.40 -15.34 -24.51
N ILE A 122 -8.49 -16.21 -24.05
CA ILE A 122 -8.37 -17.58 -24.54
C ILE A 122 -9.62 -18.41 -24.20
N SER A 123 -10.19 -18.24 -23.00
CA SER A 123 -11.36 -19.00 -22.54
C SER A 123 -12.69 -18.52 -23.13
N LEU A 124 -12.82 -17.24 -23.47
CA LEU A 124 -14.09 -16.66 -23.94
C LEU A 124 -14.09 -16.26 -25.43
N HIS A 125 -12.95 -16.27 -26.13
CA HIS A 125 -12.84 -15.79 -27.51
C HIS A 125 -12.19 -16.83 -28.44
N HIS A 126 -13.03 -17.73 -28.98
CA HIS A 126 -12.65 -18.69 -30.02
C HIS A 126 -12.88 -18.18 -31.46
N SER A 127 -12.99 -16.87 -31.67
CA SER A 127 -13.14 -16.28 -33.01
C SER A 127 -12.36 -14.98 -33.13
N ASP A 128 -11.46 -14.93 -34.10
CA ASP A 128 -10.76 -13.76 -34.64
C ASP A 128 -9.51 -13.30 -33.89
N GLY A 129 -8.46 -14.12 -34.07
CA GLY A 129 -7.09 -13.94 -33.58
C GLY A 129 -6.42 -12.65 -34.02
N SER A 130 -6.72 -11.56 -33.31
CA SER A 130 -6.13 -10.26 -33.57
C SER A 130 -5.85 -9.55 -32.24
N TRP A 131 -4.61 -9.77 -31.80
CA TRP A 131 -3.93 -9.16 -30.65
C TRP A 131 -3.97 -7.62 -30.62
N ALA A 132 -4.35 -6.97 -31.72
CA ALA A 132 -4.45 -5.52 -31.86
C ALA A 132 -5.76 -4.92 -31.31
N TRP A 133 -6.89 -5.63 -31.31
CA TRP A 133 -8.17 -5.04 -30.87
C TRP A 133 -8.36 -5.05 -29.36
N ALA A 134 -7.70 -5.95 -28.63
CA ALA A 134 -7.75 -5.99 -27.17
C ALA A 134 -7.05 -4.79 -26.50
N SER A 135 -5.95 -4.31 -27.08
CA SER A 135 -5.19 -3.18 -26.54
C SER A 135 -5.82 -1.82 -26.88
N LEU A 136 -6.54 -1.72 -28.00
CA LEU A 136 -7.22 -0.49 -28.42
C LEU A 136 -8.46 -0.16 -27.58
N PHE A 137 -9.22 -1.14 -27.06
CA PHE A 137 -10.34 -0.86 -26.13
C PHE A 137 -9.88 -0.45 -24.72
N VAL A 138 -8.66 -0.81 -24.31
CA VAL A 138 -8.08 -0.40 -23.01
C VAL A 138 -7.76 1.09 -22.96
N VAL A 139 -7.50 1.73 -24.11
CA VAL A 139 -7.06 3.12 -24.20
C VAL A 139 -8.08 4.03 -24.89
N ALA A 140 -8.81 3.56 -25.91
CA ALA A 140 -9.70 4.41 -26.71
C ALA A 140 -11.14 4.53 -26.15
N GLY A 141 -11.51 3.72 -25.16
CA GLY A 141 -12.86 3.72 -24.55
C GLY A 141 -12.88 3.95 -23.04
N ARG A 142 -11.75 4.31 -22.41
CA ARG A 142 -11.75 4.57 -20.96
C ARG A 142 -12.52 5.84 -20.64
N ASP A 143 -13.47 5.71 -19.72
CA ASP A 143 -14.29 6.80 -19.20
C ASP A 143 -13.37 7.94 -18.72
N VAL A 144 -13.60 9.17 -19.21
CA VAL A 144 -12.74 10.36 -18.99
C VAL A 144 -12.47 10.61 -17.51
N VAL A 145 -13.38 10.16 -16.63
CA VAL A 145 -13.32 10.38 -15.18
C VAL A 145 -12.75 9.16 -14.44
N ALA A 146 -13.14 7.94 -14.81
CA ALA A 146 -12.70 6.73 -14.09
C ALA A 146 -11.23 6.38 -14.37
N GLY A 147 -10.74 6.65 -15.59
CA GLY A 147 -9.35 6.39 -15.97
C GLY A 147 -8.33 7.12 -15.10
N PRO A 148 -8.42 8.46 -14.93
CA PRO A 148 -7.52 9.21 -14.06
C PRO A 148 -7.59 8.78 -12.60
N VAL A 149 -8.79 8.47 -12.08
CA VAL A 149 -8.96 8.01 -10.69
C VAL A 149 -8.24 6.68 -10.46
N TYR A 150 -8.33 5.75 -11.41
CA TYR A 150 -7.61 4.48 -11.34
C TYR A 150 -6.09 4.69 -11.38
N ALA A 151 -5.60 5.60 -12.22
CA ALA A 151 -4.19 5.96 -12.27
C ALA A 151 -3.70 6.54 -10.94
N MET A 152 -4.51 7.41 -10.30
CA MET A 152 -4.22 7.93 -8.97
C MET A 152 -4.20 6.83 -7.91
N ALA A 153 -5.10 5.84 -7.99
CA ALA A 153 -5.11 4.70 -7.08
C ALA A 153 -3.87 3.80 -7.26
N LEU A 154 -3.40 3.58 -8.49
CA LEU A 154 -2.16 2.84 -8.76
C LEU A 154 -0.92 3.59 -8.27
N LEU A 155 -0.89 4.91 -8.44
CA LEU A 155 0.17 5.73 -7.86
C LEU A 155 0.14 5.66 -6.34
N ALA A 156 -1.06 5.74 -5.73
CA ALA A 156 -1.22 5.57 -4.29
C ALA A 156 -0.72 4.19 -3.85
N TYR A 157 -1.05 3.11 -4.56
CA TYR A 157 -0.55 1.75 -4.28
C TYR A 157 0.97 1.67 -4.28
N ALA A 158 1.63 2.25 -5.28
CA ALA A 158 3.09 2.23 -5.37
C ALA A 158 3.78 3.03 -4.24
N VAL A 159 3.17 4.14 -3.84
CA VAL A 159 3.73 5.09 -2.86
C VAL A 159 3.29 4.78 -1.42
N MET A 160 2.22 3.99 -1.23
CA MET A 160 1.63 3.72 0.09
C MET A 160 2.60 3.11 1.11
N PRO A 161 3.43 2.12 0.75
CA PRO A 161 4.39 1.52 1.69
C PRO A 161 5.39 2.55 2.22
N TRP A 162 5.73 3.54 1.39
CA TRP A 162 6.57 4.67 1.79
C TRP A 162 5.84 5.60 2.76
N ILE A 163 4.59 5.96 2.46
CA ILE A 163 3.78 6.83 3.34
C ILE A 163 3.55 6.15 4.70
N ALA A 164 3.21 4.87 4.71
CA ALA A 164 3.01 4.10 5.95
C ALA A 164 4.27 4.08 6.82
N TYR A 165 5.45 3.93 6.19
CA TYR A 165 6.74 4.02 6.89
C TYR A 165 6.98 5.42 7.49
N LEU A 166 6.65 6.49 6.76
CA LEU A 166 6.78 7.86 7.26
C LEU A 166 5.89 8.12 8.48
N VAL A 167 4.65 7.61 8.46
CA VAL A 167 3.71 7.75 9.59
C VAL A 167 4.23 7.02 10.82
N GLN A 168 4.72 5.78 10.66
CA GLN A 168 5.26 5.01 11.79
C GLN A 168 6.56 5.60 12.35
N ALA A 169 7.40 6.24 11.53
CA ALA A 169 8.58 6.94 12.01
C ALA A 169 8.26 8.14 12.92
N GLN A 170 7.04 8.70 12.88
CA GLN A 170 6.61 9.76 13.79
C GLN A 170 5.99 9.25 15.10
N GLN A 171 5.44 8.03 15.12
CA GLN A 171 4.80 7.41 16.28
C GLN A 171 5.70 7.25 17.53
N PRO A 172 6.99 6.86 17.45
CA PRO A 172 7.80 6.56 18.64
C PRO A 172 8.09 7.79 19.52
N ASP A 173 7.98 9.00 18.97
CA ASP A 173 8.13 10.24 19.74
C ASP A 173 6.85 10.59 20.52
N ALA A 174 5.67 10.22 19.99
CA ALA A 174 4.38 10.42 20.66
C ALA A 174 4.23 9.46 21.84
N ASP A 175 4.53 8.19 21.66
CA ASP A 175 4.41 7.17 22.72
C ASP A 175 5.35 7.45 23.89
N LYS A 176 6.58 7.92 23.59
CA LYS A 176 7.54 8.37 24.61
C LYS A 176 7.04 9.57 25.39
N LEU A 177 6.46 10.56 24.72
CA LEU A 177 5.86 11.71 25.40
C LEU A 177 4.76 11.27 26.37
N MET A 178 3.89 10.34 25.97
CA MET A 178 2.82 9.85 26.85
C MET A 178 3.37 9.12 28.09
N TRP A 179 4.39 8.26 27.90
CA TRP A 179 5.04 7.58 29.02
C TRP A 179 5.77 8.56 29.95
N ASP A 180 6.49 9.54 29.42
CA ASP A 180 7.18 10.56 30.21
C ASP A 180 6.19 11.44 31.01
N PHE A 181 4.98 11.68 30.47
CA PHE A 181 3.91 12.36 31.19
C PHE A 181 3.36 11.51 32.33
N ASP A 182 3.06 10.23 32.09
CA ASP A 182 2.56 9.30 33.11
C ASP A 182 3.60 9.08 34.23
N GLU A 183 4.88 8.94 33.88
CA GLU A 183 5.98 8.77 34.85
C GLU A 183 6.10 10.00 35.77
N LYS A 184 6.06 11.22 35.21
CA LYS A 184 6.06 12.46 36.00
C LYS A 184 4.83 12.61 36.88
N GLN A 185 3.68 12.17 36.40
CA GLN A 185 2.44 12.23 37.16
C GLN A 185 2.46 11.24 38.33
N ALA A 186 3.00 10.03 38.10
CA ALA A 186 3.22 9.03 39.15
C ALA A 186 4.20 9.50 40.23
N GLU A 187 5.33 10.12 39.86
CA GLU A 187 6.27 10.70 40.83
C GLU A 187 5.63 11.80 41.69
N GLN A 188 4.70 12.57 41.11
CA GLN A 188 4.05 13.67 41.81
C GLN A 188 2.98 13.19 42.79
N GLU A 189 2.28 12.09 42.49
CA GLU A 189 1.33 11.45 43.41
C GLU A 189 2.05 10.78 44.61
N ASP A 190 3.19 10.14 44.37
CA ASP A 190 4.04 9.56 45.42
C ASP A 190 4.65 10.64 46.35
N TYR A 191 4.91 11.84 45.82
CA TYR A 191 5.35 12.97 46.65
C TYR A 191 4.23 13.54 47.53
N CYS A 192 2.99 13.59 47.04
CA CYS A 192 1.85 14.12 47.80
C CYS A 192 1.35 13.18 48.91
N SER A 193 1.75 11.91 48.87
CA SER A 193 1.30 10.86 49.79
C SER A 193 2.28 10.55 50.94
N ARG A 194 3.41 11.24 51.02
CA ARG A 194 4.49 11.04 52.01
C ARG A 194 4.66 12.23 52.95
#